data_AF-A6VSU7-F1
#
_entry.id   AF-A6VSU7-F1
#
_cell.length_a   1.000
_cell.length_b   1.000
_cell.length_c   1.000
_cell.angle_alpha   90.00
_cell.angle_beta   90.00
_cell.angle_gamma   90.00
#
_symmetry.space_group_name_H-M   'P 1'
#
loop_
_entity.id
_entity.type
_entity.pdbx_description
1 polymer ?
#
loop_
_entity_poly.entity_id
_entity_poly.type
_entity_poly.pdbx_seq_one_letter_code
_entity_poly.pdbx_strand_id
1 'polypeptide(L)'
;MGKPDKDLTQDFHMDRVNLDISTSDEIKRQIHHMSFGIDALDGLGMMAAHAIEDDIGVTGEQIASLLKCVEYSLLTTQRKIIAAIDENDGNTH
;
A
#
# COMPACT_ATOMS: atom_id res chain seq x y z
N MET A 1 20.72 39.17 -2.59
CA MET A 1 20.00 38.50 -3.69
C MET A 1 20.26 37.01 -3.59
N GLY A 2 19.38 36.29 -2.88
CA GLY A 2 19.46 34.83 -2.77
C GLY A 2 18.87 34.20 -4.02
N LYS A 3 19.60 33.28 -4.65
CA LYS A 3 19.06 32.42 -5.71
C LYS A 3 18.00 31.50 -5.07
N PRO A 4 16.86 31.23 -5.71
CA PRO A 4 15.95 30.21 -5.22
C PRO A 4 16.58 28.84 -5.44
N ASP A 5 16.59 28.04 -4.37
CA ASP A 5 16.95 26.64 -4.40
C ASP A 5 16.11 25.92 -5.45
N LYS A 6 16.79 25.11 -6.27
CA LYS A 6 16.12 24.22 -7.21
C LYS A 6 15.37 23.19 -6.38
N ASP A 7 14.06 23.31 -6.39
CA ASP A 7 13.13 22.33 -5.87
C ASP A 7 13.48 20.96 -6.49
N LEU A 8 14.02 20.08 -5.66
CA LEU A 8 14.33 18.69 -6.01
C LEU A 8 13.06 17.86 -5.84
N THR A 9 11.98 18.27 -6.50
CA THR A 9 10.93 17.31 -6.84
C THR A 9 11.51 16.41 -7.91
N GLN A 10 12.12 15.30 -7.48
CA GLN A 10 12.30 14.14 -8.33
C GLN A 10 10.89 13.77 -8.80
N ASP A 11 10.54 14.24 -9.99
CA ASP A 11 9.44 13.69 -10.77
C ASP A 11 9.76 12.20 -10.91
N PHE A 12 9.12 11.39 -10.07
CA PHE A 12 8.94 9.98 -10.36
C PHE A 12 8.23 9.97 -11.71
N HIS A 13 9.00 9.79 -12.77
CA HIS A 13 8.50 9.63 -14.13
C HIS A 13 7.82 8.26 -14.15
N MET A 14 6.63 8.19 -13.57
CA MET A 14 5.70 7.10 -13.79
C MET A 14 5.26 7.32 -15.23
N ASP A 15 5.79 6.50 -16.14
CA ASP A 15 5.25 6.42 -17.50
C ASP A 15 3.73 6.42 -17.37
N ARG A 16 3.06 7.40 -17.98
CA ARG A 16 1.62 7.57 -17.83
C ARG A 16 0.95 6.33 -18.42
N VAL A 17 0.62 5.38 -17.54
CA VAL A 17 -0.08 4.15 -17.91
C VAL A 17 -1.40 4.57 -18.51
N ASN A 18 -1.60 4.27 -19.79
CA ASN A 18 -2.79 4.66 -20.52
C ASN A 18 -3.88 3.62 -20.23
N LEU A 19 -4.58 3.85 -19.12
CA LEU A 19 -5.57 2.93 -18.58
C LEU A 19 -6.95 3.26 -19.13
N ASP A 20 -7.71 2.24 -19.56
CA ASP A 20 -9.14 2.40 -19.77
C ASP A 20 -9.85 2.77 -18.46
N ILE A 21 -11.07 3.33 -18.57
CA ILE A 21 -11.83 3.83 -17.41
C ILE A 21 -12.10 2.72 -16.39
N SER A 22 -12.44 1.51 -16.86
CA SER A 22 -12.73 0.36 -15.99
C SER A 22 -11.48 -0.09 -15.24
N THR A 23 -10.34 -0.16 -15.92
CA THR A 23 -9.06 -0.51 -15.30
C THR A 23 -8.61 0.57 -14.30
N SER A 24 -8.79 1.86 -14.64
CA SER A 24 -8.50 2.96 -13.72
C SER A 24 -9.33 2.87 -12.43
N ASP A 25 -10.61 2.55 -12.53
CA ASP A 25 -11.51 2.43 -11.38
C ASP A 25 -11.19 1.19 -10.53
N GLU A 26 -10.80 0.08 -11.17
CA GLU A 26 -10.29 -1.10 -10.47
C GLU A 26 -9.04 -0.78 -9.65
N ILE A 27 -8.05 -0.13 -10.27
CA ILE A 27 -6.79 0.23 -9.60
C ILE A 27 -7.05 1.19 -8.43
N LYS A 28 -7.90 2.21 -8.61
CA LYS A 28 -8.29 3.11 -7.51
C LYS A 28 -8.94 2.35 -6.36
N ARG A 29 -9.81 1.38 -6.65
CA ARG A 29 -10.44 0.55 -5.62
C ARG A 29 -9.41 -0.29 -4.86
N GLN A 30 -8.44 -0.89 -5.57
CA GLN A 30 -7.38 -1.65 -4.91
C GLN A 30 -6.43 -0.76 -4.10
N ILE A 31 -6.08 0.44 -4.59
CA ILE A 31 -5.30 1.42 -3.82
C ILE A 31 -6.04 1.80 -2.53
N HIS A 32 -7.36 1.98 -2.59
CA HIS A 32 -8.17 2.23 -1.40
C HIS A 32 -8.14 1.05 -0.40
N HIS A 33 -8.15 -0.20 -0.87
CA HIS A 33 -7.93 -1.34 0.01
C HIS A 33 -6.53 -1.35 0.63
N MET A 34 -5.50 -0.94 -0.12
CA MET A 34 -4.15 -0.83 0.41
C MET A 34 -4.04 0.23 1.50
N SER A 35 -4.72 1.38 1.37
CA SER A 35 -4.70 2.40 2.42
C SER A 35 -5.25 1.86 3.74
N PHE A 36 -6.36 1.11 3.71
CA PHE A 36 -6.87 0.47 4.92
C PHE A 36 -5.91 -0.56 5.52
N GLY A 37 -5.20 -1.33 4.69
CA GLY A 37 -4.19 -2.27 5.16
C GLY A 37 -3.01 -1.57 5.83
N ILE A 38 -2.59 -0.42 5.31
CA ILE A 38 -1.52 0.40 5.91
C ILE A 38 -1.98 1.00 7.25
N ASP A 39 -3.20 1.55 7.31
CA ASP A 39 -3.76 2.07 8.57
C ASP A 39 -3.88 0.98 9.64
N ALA A 40 -4.24 -0.24 9.23
CA ALA A 40 -4.28 -1.39 10.12
C ALA A 40 -2.89 -1.78 10.67
N LEU A 41 -1.82 -1.62 9.86
CA LEU A 41 -0.44 -1.82 10.34
C LEU A 41 -0.04 -0.77 11.37
N ASP A 42 -0.38 0.50 11.13
CA ASP A 42 -0.09 1.59 12.05
C ASP A 42 -0.79 1.37 13.41
N GLY A 43 -2.09 1.07 13.35
CA GLY A 43 -2.88 0.73 14.54
C GLY A 43 -2.34 -0.50 15.28
N LEU A 44 -1.95 -1.55 14.55
CA LEU A 44 -1.34 -2.74 15.14
C LEU A 44 0.01 -2.42 15.82
N GLY A 45 0.82 -1.55 15.21
CA GLY A 45 2.09 -1.09 15.80
C GLY A 45 1.87 -0.35 17.12
N MET A 46 0.89 0.54 17.17
CA MET A 46 0.50 1.26 18.39
C MET A 46 -0.01 0.31 19.48
N MET A 47 -0.86 -0.66 19.12
CA MET A 47 -1.38 -1.66 20.07
C MET A 47 -0.28 -2.60 20.58
N ALA A 48 0.66 -2.99 19.72
CA ALA A 48 1.80 -3.81 20.11
C ALA A 48 2.71 -3.09 21.10
N ALA A 49 2.97 -1.80 20.88
CA ALA A 49 3.74 -0.98 21.82
C ALA A 49 3.05 -0.89 23.19
N HIS A 50 1.75 -0.61 23.23
CA HIS A 50 0.98 -0.55 24.48
C HIS A 50 0.91 -1.91 25.18
N ALA A 51 0.76 -3.01 24.44
CA ALA A 51 0.71 -4.34 25.06
C ALA A 51 2.01 -4.72 25.77
N ILE A 52 3.16 -4.26 25.26
CA ILE A 52 4.47 -4.43 25.90
C ILE A 52 4.58 -3.58 27.17
N GLU A 53 4.06 -2.35 27.16
CA GLU A 53 4.13 -1.42 28.29
C GLU A 53 3.14 -1.77 29.42
N ASP A 54 1.92 -2.18 29.07
CA ASP A 54 0.83 -2.44 30.00
C ASP A 54 0.78 -3.90 30.52
N ASP A 55 1.80 -4.70 30.21
CA ASP A 55 1.89 -6.14 30.54
C ASP A 55 0.64 -6.94 30.10
N ILE A 56 -0.02 -6.45 29.04
CA ILE A 56 -1.14 -7.12 28.40
C ILE A 56 -0.53 -8.34 27.70
N GLY A 57 -0.93 -9.55 28.14
CA GLY A 57 -0.38 -10.83 27.68
C GLY A 57 -0.65 -11.17 26.21
N VAL A 58 -0.26 -10.30 25.27
CA VAL A 58 -0.22 -10.56 23.84
C VAL A 58 1.14 -11.15 23.53
N THR A 59 1.16 -12.38 23.02
CA THR A 59 2.42 -13.03 22.66
C THR A 59 2.97 -12.43 21.37
N GLY A 60 4.31 -12.40 21.23
CA GLY A 60 4.94 -12.00 19.97
C GLY A 60 4.47 -12.84 18.77
N GLU A 61 4.03 -14.07 19.01
CA GLU A 61 3.45 -14.95 17.98
C GLU A 61 2.08 -14.47 17.48
N GLN A 62 1.23 -13.91 18.36
CA GLN A 62 -0.04 -13.32 17.97
C GLN A 62 0.18 -12.06 17.11
N ILE A 63 1.13 -11.20 17.49
CA ILE A 63 1.50 -10.01 16.71
C ILE A 63 2.07 -10.42 15.35
N ALA A 64 2.98 -11.40 15.33
CA ALA A 64 3.56 -11.92 14.10
C ALA A 64 2.50 -12.51 13.16
N SER A 65 1.50 -13.20 13.71
CA SER A 65 0.37 -13.75 12.94
C SER A 65 -0.48 -12.65 12.31
N LEU A 66 -0.76 -11.57 13.05
CA LEU A 66 -1.49 -10.42 12.54
C LEU A 66 -0.70 -9.67 11.44
N LEU A 67 0.59 -9.46 11.65
CA LEU A 67 1.47 -8.83 10.65
C LEU A 67 1.48 -9.64 9.34
N LYS A 68 1.63 -10.96 9.41
CA LYS A 68 1.57 -11.84 8.22
C LYS A 68 0.23 -11.76 7.49
N CYS A 69 -0.87 -11.62 8.22
CA CYS A 69 -2.21 -11.48 7.63
C CYS A 69 -2.34 -10.17 6.83
N VAL A 70 -1.88 -9.06 7.42
CA VAL A 70 -1.92 -7.75 6.76
C VAL A 70 -0.95 -7.70 5.58
N GLU A 71 0.26 -8.22 5.74
CA GLU A 71 1.25 -8.36 4.66
C GLU A 71 0.69 -9.17 3.48
N TYR A 72 0.10 -10.34 3.75
CA TYR A 72 -0.53 -11.17 2.72
C TYR A 72 -1.64 -10.41 1.97
N SER A 73 -2.46 -9.66 2.69
CA SER A 73 -3.56 -8.87 2.12
C SER A 73 -3.05 -7.74 1.22
N LEU A 74 -2.02 -7.03 1.64
CA LEU A 74 -1.38 -5.97 0.86
C LEU A 74 -0.70 -6.54 -0.39
N LEU A 75 0.09 -7.61 -0.27
CA LEU A 75 0.74 -8.27 -1.41
C LEU A 75 -0.26 -8.84 -2.41
N THR A 76 -1.39 -9.35 -1.93
CA THR A 76 -2.46 -9.86 -2.80
C THR A 76 -3.14 -8.70 -3.55
N THR A 77 -3.34 -7.57 -2.88
CA THR A 77 -3.91 -6.37 -3.48
C THR A 77 -2.99 -5.77 -4.54
N GLN A 78 -1.68 -5.69 -4.24
CA GLN A 78 -0.66 -5.29 -5.21
C GLN A 78 -0.65 -6.20 -6.45
N ARG A 79 -0.74 -7.52 -6.26
CA ARG A 79 -0.84 -8.47 -7.39
C ARG A 79 -2.07 -8.24 -8.26
N LYS A 80 -3.21 -7.86 -7.67
CA LYS A 80 -4.42 -7.51 -8.44
C LYS A 80 -4.24 -6.23 -9.26
N ILE A 81 -3.53 -5.23 -8.73
CA ILE A 81 -3.19 -4.01 -9.47
C ILE A 81 -2.32 -4.36 -10.67
N ILE A 82 -1.26 -5.16 -10.48
CA ILE A 82 -0.38 -5.59 -11.56
C ILE A 82 -1.16 -6.36 -12.63
N ALA A 83 -1.99 -7.33 -12.23
CA ALA A 83 -2.81 -8.08 -13.17
C ALA A 83 -3.78 -7.19 -13.98
N ALA A 84 -4.40 -6.20 -13.34
CA ALA A 84 -5.27 -5.25 -14.03
C ALA A 84 -4.51 -4.39 -15.06
N ILE A 85 -3.27 -3.99 -14.74
CA ILE A 85 -2.39 -3.27 -15.68
C ILE A 85 -2.02 -4.18 -16.86
N ASP A 86 -1.57 -5.41 -16.60
CA ASP A 86 -1.18 -6.38 -17.62
C ASP A 86 -2.35 -6.72 -18.58
N GLU A 87 -3.57 -6.86 -18.04
CA GLU A 87 -4.80 -7.09 -18.81
C GLU A 87 -5.15 -5.90 -19.71
N ASN A 88 -5.01 -4.67 -19.21
CA ASN A 88 -5.22 -3.46 -20.00
C ASN A 88 -4.22 -3.37 -21.15
N ASP A 89 -2.93 -3.61 -20.89
CA ASP A 89 -1.88 -3.58 -21.91
C ASP A 89 -2.13 -4.62 -23.01
N GLY A 90 -2.58 -5.83 -22.64
CA GLY A 90 -2.98 -6.88 -23.58
C GLY A 90 -4.23 -6.57 -24.41
N ASN A 91 -5.14 -5.73 -23.92
CA ASN A 91 -6.34 -5.30 -24.65
C ASN A 91 -6.08 -4.11 -25.59
N THR A 92 -5.00 -3.35 -25.37
CA THR A 92 -4.61 -2.20 -26.22
C THR A 92 -3.74 -2.56 -27.43
N HIS A 93 -3.33 -3.81 -27.58
CA HIS A 93 -2.50 -4.33 -28.69
C HIS A 93 -3.29 -5.26 -29.62
#